data_AF-A0A2D3T772-F1
#
_entry.id   AF-A0A2D3T772-F1
#
_cell.length_a   1.000
_cell.length_b   1.000
_cell.length_c   1.000
_cell.angle_alpha   90.00
_cell.angle_beta   90.00
_cell.angle_gamma   90.00
#
_symmetry.space_group_name_H-M   'P 1'
#
loop_
_entity.id
_entity.type
_entity.pdbx_description
1 polymer ?
#
loop_
_entity_poly.entity_id
_entity_poly.type
_entity_poly.pdbx_seq_one_letter_code
_entity_poly.pdbx_strand_id
1 'polypeptide(L)'
;MLRVRFSDTEWERLQQLSKSAEMSMSELVRNHLNKVRVRNRTDEKKRVAMLNRINANLNMIARWVNTHKEAASAIEVVSHLIAIEQEIREISE
;
A
#
# COMPACT_ATOMS: atom_id res chain seq x y z
N MET A 1 -24.96 16.65 12.80
CA MET A 1 -25.53 15.49 13.54
C MET A 1 -25.40 14.26 12.65
N LEU A 2 -24.56 13.28 13.02
CA LEU A 2 -24.42 12.01 12.28
C LEU A 2 -25.55 11.07 12.73
N ARG A 3 -26.39 10.60 11.80
CA ARG A 3 -27.39 9.56 12.07
C ARG A 3 -26.96 8.27 11.38
N VAL A 4 -26.82 7.21 12.16
CA VAL A 4 -26.46 5.86 11.67
C VAL A 4 -27.58 4.92 12.07
N ARG A 5 -27.99 4.05 11.15
CA ARG A 5 -28.97 3.00 11.43
C ARG A 5 -28.22 1.75 11.84
N PHE A 6 -28.72 1.10 12.89
CA PHE A 6 -28.21 -0.18 13.38
C PHE A 6 -29.34 -1.19 13.33
N SER A 7 -29.01 -2.46 13.13
CA SER A 7 -29.91 -3.54 13.53
C SER A 7 -29.96 -3.63 15.07
N ASP A 8 -31.02 -4.23 15.61
CA ASP A 8 -31.19 -4.37 17.06
C ASP A 8 -30.01 -5.11 17.70
N THR A 9 -29.49 -6.14 17.03
CA THR A 9 -28.33 -6.92 17.50
C THR A 9 -27.01 -6.15 17.50
N GLU A 10 -26.84 -5.21 16.58
CA GLU A 10 -25.64 -4.36 16.54
C GLU A 10 -25.72 -3.29 17.63
N TRP A 11 -26.92 -2.77 17.87
CA TRP A 11 -27.17 -1.79 18.92
C TRP A 11 -26.95 -2.35 20.32
N GLU A 12 -27.41 -3.58 20.59
CA GLU A 12 -27.16 -4.29 21.85
C GLU A 12 -25.66 -4.50 22.09
N ARG A 13 -24.91 -4.93 21.07
CA ARG A 13 -23.45 -5.11 21.15
C ARG A 13 -22.73 -3.80 21.48
N LEU A 14 -23.13 -2.70 20.84
CA LEU A 14 -22.56 -1.37 21.13
C LEU A 14 -22.90 -0.89 22.54
N GLN A 15 -24.11 -1.16 23.03
CA GLN A 15 -24.49 -0.82 24.40
C GLN A 15 -23.68 -1.62 25.44
N GLN A 16 -23.49 -2.92 25.22
CA GLN A 16 -22.66 -3.75 26.08
C GLN A 16 -21.21 -3.24 26.12
N LEU A 17 -20.66 -2.87 24.96
CA LEU A 17 -19.32 -2.33 24.83
C LEU A 17 -19.17 -0.95 25.52
N SER A 18 -20.19 -0.09 25.39
CA SER A 18 -20.25 1.21 26.06
C SER A 18 -20.28 1.04 27.59
N LYS A 19 -21.08 0.10 28.09
CA LYS A 19 -21.19 -0.20 29.52
C LYS A 19 -19.91 -0.82 30.09
N SER A 20 -19.30 -1.77 29.39
CA SER A 20 -18.07 -2.43 29.86
C SER A 20 -16.87 -1.49 29.87
N ALA A 21 -16.87 -0.47 29.02
CA ALA A 21 -15.83 0.54 28.95
C ALA A 21 -16.16 1.84 29.72
N GLU A 22 -17.25 1.84 30.51
CA GLU A 22 -17.71 2.97 31.36
C GLU A 22 -17.77 4.33 30.64
N MET A 23 -18.08 4.32 29.35
CA MET A 23 -18.10 5.52 28.51
C MET A 23 -19.44 5.72 27.86
N SER A 24 -19.78 6.98 27.54
CA SER A 24 -21.02 7.28 26.82
C SER A 24 -20.98 6.73 25.39
N MET A 25 -22.13 6.42 24.81
CA MET A 25 -22.22 5.96 23.41
C MET A 25 -21.57 6.94 22.42
N SER A 26 -21.71 8.25 22.67
CA SER A 26 -21.09 9.28 21.84
C SER A 26 -19.57 9.27 21.93
N GLU A 27 -19.03 9.01 23.12
CA GLU A 27 -17.60 8.90 23.37
C GLU A 27 -17.01 7.62 22.78
N LEU A 28 -17.72 6.50 22.91
CA LEU A 28 -17.38 5.24 22.25
C LEU A 28 -17.26 5.42 20.74
N VAL A 29 -18.27 6.00 20.09
CA VAL A 29 -18.28 6.23 18.64
C VAL A 29 -17.14 7.16 18.21
N ARG A 30 -16.89 8.27 18.93
CA ARG A 30 -15.77 9.18 18.63
C ARG A 30 -14.41 8.50 18.79
N ASN A 31 -14.20 7.75 19.87
CA ASN A 31 -12.97 7.01 20.11
C ASN A 31 -12.73 5.94 19.05
N HIS A 32 -13.78 5.25 18.62
CA HIS A 32 -13.66 4.23 17.58
C HIS A 32 -13.41 4.84 16.21
N LEU A 33 -14.13 5.90 15.83
CA LEU A 33 -13.92 6.63 14.57
C LEU A 33 -12.50 7.19 14.44
N ASN A 34 -11.92 7.72 15.53
CA ASN A 34 -10.52 8.17 15.52
C ASN A 34 -9.50 7.03 15.33
N LYS A 35 -9.89 5.78 15.63
CA LYS A 35 -9.03 4.59 15.48
C LYS A 35 -9.21 3.89 14.13
N VAL A 36 -10.29 4.15 13.40
CA VAL A 36 -10.51 3.58 12.07
C VAL A 36 -9.60 4.29 11.05
N ARG A 37 -8.47 3.67 10.74
CA ARG A 37 -7.69 4.06 9.56
C ARG A 37 -8.44 3.62 8.31
N VAL A 38 -9.02 4.57 7.58
CA VAL A 38 -9.52 4.32 6.23
C VAL A 38 -8.31 4.10 5.33
N ARG A 39 -7.99 2.83 5.05
CA ARG A 39 -6.99 2.50 4.02
C ARG A 39 -7.56 2.94 2.68
N ASN A 40 -6.87 3.88 2.04
CA ASN A 40 -7.08 4.10 0.63
C ASN A 40 -6.70 2.78 -0.08
N ARG A 41 -7.53 2.33 -1.02
CA ARG A 41 -7.24 1.17 -1.88
C ARG A 41 -6.76 1.60 -3.26
N THR A 42 -6.91 2.89 -3.58
CA THR A 42 -6.63 3.46 -4.89
C THR A 42 -5.14 3.75 -5.07
N ASP A 43 -4.49 4.22 -4.00
CA ASP A 43 -3.04 4.29 -3.82
C ASP A 43 -2.39 2.90 -3.91
N GLU A 44 -2.95 1.87 -3.25
CA GLU A 44 -2.44 0.50 -3.34
C GLU A 44 -2.51 -0.04 -4.78
N LYS A 45 -3.64 0.17 -5.46
CA LYS A 45 -3.78 -0.17 -6.89
C LYS A 45 -2.77 0.57 -7.77
N LYS A 46 -2.56 1.87 -7.53
CA LYS A 46 -1.56 2.67 -8.27
C LYS A 46 -0.15 2.16 -8.04
N ARG A 47 0.20 1.82 -6.79
CA ARG A 47 1.50 1.23 -6.42
C ARG A 47 1.72 -0.10 -7.14
N VAL A 48 0.73 -0.99 -7.13
CA VAL A 48 0.81 -2.28 -7.84
C VAL A 48 0.98 -2.07 -9.34
N ALA A 49 0.24 -1.14 -9.94
CA ALA A 49 0.39 -0.82 -11.37
C ALA A 49 1.79 -0.29 -11.71
N MET A 50 2.39 0.54 -10.86
CA MET A 50 3.77 1.02 -11.03
C MET A 50 4.78 -0.13 -10.93
N LEU A 51 4.65 -1.00 -9.92
CA LEU A 51 5.51 -2.17 -9.77
C LEU A 51 5.45 -3.10 -10.99
N ASN A 52 4.25 -3.33 -11.54
CA ASN A 52 4.09 -4.13 -12.75
C ASN A 52 4.76 -3.51 -13.98
N ARG A 53 4.76 -2.17 -14.10
CA ARG A 53 5.47 -1.47 -15.18
C ARG A 53 6.98 -1.62 -15.05
N ILE A 54 7.52 -1.48 -13.84
CA ILE A 54 8.95 -1.71 -13.56
C ILE A 54 9.33 -3.14 -13.94
N ASN A 55 8.54 -4.12 -13.51
CA ASN A 55 8.76 -5.53 -13.85
C ASN A 55 8.72 -5.78 -15.38
N ALA A 56 7.78 -5.16 -16.10
CA ALA A 56 7.71 -5.27 -17.56
C ALA A 56 8.99 -4.73 -18.23
N ASN A 57 9.49 -3.58 -17.79
CA ASN A 57 10.71 -2.98 -18.32
C ASN A 57 11.95 -3.85 -18.05
N LEU A 58 12.10 -4.37 -16.83
CA LEU A 58 13.20 -5.28 -16.49
C LEU A 58 13.17 -6.56 -17.34
N ASN A 59 11.99 -7.11 -17.60
CA ASN A 59 11.84 -8.27 -18.48
C ASN A 59 12.20 -7.95 -19.93
N MET A 60 11.94 -6.73 -20.42
CA MET A 60 12.37 -6.30 -21.75
C MET A 60 13.90 -6.23 -21.84
N ILE A 61 14.55 -5.64 -20.84
CA ILE A 61 16.01 -5.56 -20.75
C ILE A 61 16.61 -6.98 -20.71
N ALA A 62 16.08 -7.84 -19.84
CA ALA A 62 16.54 -9.23 -19.71
C ALA A 62 16.42 -10.00 -21.04
N ARG A 63 15.28 -9.85 -21.74
CA ARG A 63 15.12 -10.45 -23.07
C ARG A 63 16.15 -9.90 -24.06
N TRP A 64 16.34 -8.58 -24.11
CA TRP A 64 17.28 -7.95 -25.02
C TRP A 64 18.72 -8.43 -24.80
N VAL A 65 19.18 -8.49 -23.55
CA VAL A 65 20.52 -9.00 -23.18
C VAL A 65 20.67 -10.48 -23.55
N ASN A 66 19.64 -11.29 -23.30
CA ASN A 66 19.67 -12.70 -23.65
C ASN A 66 19.67 -12.95 -25.16
N THR A 67 19.08 -12.04 -25.95
CA THR A 67 19.13 -12.05 -27.42
C THR A 67 20.50 -11.61 -27.93
N HIS A 68 21.07 -10.55 -27.37
CA HIS A 68 22.34 -9.96 -27.80
C HIS A 68 23.46 -10.30 -26.79
N LYS A 69 23.98 -11.54 -26.89
CA LYS A 69 24.90 -12.15 -25.91
C LYS A 69 26.34 -11.60 -25.94
N GLU A 70 26.54 -10.37 -26.42
CA GLU A 70 27.85 -9.74 -26.44
C GLU A 70 28.25 -9.28 -25.03
N ALA A 71 29.44 -9.68 -24.59
CA ALA A 71 29.92 -9.38 -23.24
C ALA A 71 30.04 -7.87 -22.96
N ALA A 72 30.45 -7.07 -23.96
CA ALA A 72 30.55 -5.63 -23.84
C ALA A 72 29.17 -4.98 -23.56
N SER A 73 28.15 -5.36 -24.32
CA SER A 73 26.77 -4.87 -24.17
C SER A 73 26.15 -5.29 -22.82
N ALA A 74 26.46 -6.49 -22.33
CA ALA A 74 26.00 -6.94 -21.02
C ALA A 74 26.60 -6.13 -19.86
N ILE A 75 27.90 -5.78 -19.94
CA ILE A 75 28.58 -4.96 -18.93
C ILE A 75 27.99 -3.55 -18.87
N GLU A 76 27.70 -2.94 -20.02
CA GLU A 76 27.08 -1.61 -20.09
C GLU A 76 25.68 -1.61 -19.44
N VAL A 77 24.86 -2.60 -19.76
CA VAL A 77 23.52 -2.76 -19.14
C VAL A 77 23.62 -2.93 -17.63
N VAL A 78 24.54 -3.78 -17.14
CA VAL A 78 24.75 -3.96 -15.70
C VAL A 78 25.18 -2.66 -15.04
N SER A 79 26.06 -1.89 -15.68
CA SER A 79 26.53 -0.59 -15.15
C SER A 79 25.38 0.41 -14.98
N HIS A 80 24.49 0.51 -15.97
CA HIS A 80 23.31 1.37 -15.88
C HIS A 80 22.31 0.89 -14.82
N LEU A 81 22.10 -0.42 -14.67
CA LEU A 81 21.21 -0.96 -13.64
C LEU A 81 21.73 -0.67 -12.23
N ILE A 82 23.05 -0.74 -12.02
CA ILE A 82 23.70 -0.38 -10.76
C ILE A 82 23.51 1.11 -10.46
N ALA A 83 23.69 1.99 -11.46
CA ALA A 83 23.47 3.42 -11.28
C ALA A 83 22.02 3.74 -10.87
N ILE A 84 21.04 3.11 -11.53
CA ILE A 84 19.61 3.24 -11.16
C ILE A 84 19.36 2.71 -9.74
N GLU A 85 19.96 1.58 -9.35
CA GLU A 85 19.82 1.04 -8.00
C GLU A 85 20.36 2.02 -6.94
N GLN A 86 21.52 2.63 -7.21
CA GLN A 86 22.13 3.62 -6.31
C GLN A 86 21.24 4.85 -6.15
N GLU A 87 20.75 5.43 -7.25
CA GLU A 87 19.82 6.58 -7.20
C GLU A 87 18.54 6.25 -6.42
N ILE A 88 17.99 5.04 -6.59
CA ILE A 88 16.81 4.60 -5.82
C ILE A 88 17.12 4.50 -4.33
N ARG A 89 18.30 3.98 -3.95
CA ARG A 89 18.72 3.90 -2.55
C ARG A 89 18.84 5.29 -1.92
N GLU A 90 19.47 6.23 -2.62
CA GLU A 90 19.61 7.63 -2.16
C GLU A 90 18.25 8.31 -1.92
N ILE A 91 17.25 8.03 -2.76
CA ILE A 91 15.89 8.58 -2.59
C ILE A 91 15.10 7.88 -1.48
N SER A 92 15.49 6.66 -1.10
CA SER A 92 14.77 5.83 -0.13
C SER A 92 15.27 5.97 1.31
N GLU A 93 16.39 6.67 1.52
CA GLU A 93 16.92 7.10 2.82
C GLU A 93 16.27 8.41 3.30
#